data_AF-A0A842QVP1-F1
#
_entry.id   AF-A0A842QVP1-F1
#
_cell.length_a   1.000
_cell.length_b   1.000
_cell.length_c   1.000
_cell.angle_alpha   90.00
_cell.angle_beta   90.00
_cell.angle_gamma   90.00
#
_symmetry.space_group_name_H-M   'P 1'
#
loop_
_entity.id
_entity.type
_entity.pdbx_description
1 polymer ?
#
loop_
_entity_poly.entity_id
_entity_poly.type
_entity_poly.pdbx_seq_one_letter_code
_entity_poly.pdbx_strand_id
1 'polypeptide(L)'
;MQFHQEENGLKAELLTYTSLEGIEKNFPDLPWRNYLPHLSYTFAVEKISRACSHQLVRHRVASFSQQSQRYITIKNLDKKVVTPPTIGENEGFNNLIEQASDAYQRLVDQGAPKEDARFVLPNAAETSLLMTMDGASLMHFLGLRTCNRAQWEIRSLADSMLEQLREGEPRVFNNAGPYCYQLNYCPEGRFTCGKMDEAVERYSV
;
A
#
# COMPACT_ATOMS: atom_id res chain seq x y z
N MET A 1 -14.92 17.33 4.55
CA MET A 1 -13.60 17.60 5.16
C MET A 1 -12.57 17.32 4.08
N GLN A 2 -12.17 18.38 3.35
CA GLN A 2 -11.20 18.30 2.26
C GLN A 2 -9.82 18.13 2.88
N PHE A 3 -9.22 16.95 2.70
CA PHE A 3 -7.83 16.74 3.06
C PHE A 3 -6.98 17.23 1.89
N HIS A 4 -6.47 18.45 2.03
CA HIS A 4 -5.39 18.93 1.17
C HIS A 4 -4.20 17.98 1.32
N GLN A 5 -3.90 17.28 0.22
CA GLN A 5 -2.66 16.53 0.05
C GLN A 5 -1.54 17.54 -0.13
N GLU A 6 -0.70 17.70 0.88
CA GLU A 6 0.62 18.32 0.70
C GLU A 6 1.57 17.29 0.08
N GLU A 7 2.27 17.74 -0.96
CA GLU A 7 3.23 17.03 -1.77
C GLU A 7 4.38 16.47 -0.91
N ASN A 8 4.39 15.14 -0.74
CA ASN A 8 5.61 14.35 -0.63
C ASN A 8 5.34 13.03 -1.37
N GLY A 9 5.31 13.17 -2.70
CA GLY A 9 4.64 12.33 -3.67
C GLY A 9 5.21 10.91 -3.83
N LEU A 10 4.30 10.01 -4.20
CA LEU A 10 4.49 8.58 -4.50
C LEU A 10 4.88 7.72 -3.28
N LYS A 11 3.89 6.98 -2.76
CA LYS A 11 4.11 5.85 -1.83
C LYS A 11 4.37 4.53 -2.56
N ALA A 12 4.11 4.52 -3.87
CA ALA A 12 4.42 3.43 -4.79
C ALA A 12 4.83 3.99 -6.14
N GLU A 13 5.80 3.38 -6.79
CA GLU A 13 6.23 3.66 -8.16
C GLU A 13 6.17 2.37 -8.98
N LEU A 14 5.45 2.38 -10.10
CA LEU A 14 5.38 1.26 -11.04
C LEU A 14 6.69 1.18 -11.84
N LEU A 15 7.51 0.18 -11.54
CA LEU A 15 8.82 0.01 -12.17
C LEU A 15 8.73 -0.70 -13.52
N THR A 16 7.90 -1.72 -13.60
CA THR A 16 7.74 -2.53 -14.82
C THR A 16 6.41 -3.28 -14.79
N TYR A 17 5.87 -3.52 -15.99
CA TYR A 17 4.69 -4.36 -16.16
C TYR A 17 4.69 -5.10 -17.50
N THR A 18 3.89 -6.17 -17.58
CA THR A 18 3.55 -6.85 -18.84
C THR A 18 2.35 -6.16 -19.47
N SER A 19 2.48 -5.66 -20.70
CA SER A 19 1.36 -5.01 -21.40
C SER A 19 0.34 -6.03 -21.89
N LEU A 20 -0.96 -5.66 -21.85
CA LEU A 20 -2.04 -6.51 -22.36
C LEU A 20 -1.89 -6.73 -23.87
N GLU A 21 -1.55 -5.67 -24.61
CA GLU A 21 -1.33 -5.71 -26.06
C GLU A 21 -0.28 -6.76 -26.46
N GLY A 22 0.80 -6.89 -25.67
CA GLY A 22 1.85 -7.88 -25.91
C GLY A 22 1.33 -9.32 -25.84
N ILE A 23 0.38 -9.59 -24.94
CA ILE A 23 -0.26 -10.91 -24.83
C ILE A 23 -1.25 -11.10 -25.98
N GLU A 24 -2.14 -10.14 -26.20
CA GLU A 24 -3.21 -10.22 -27.22
C GLU A 24 -2.64 -10.43 -28.63
N LYS A 25 -1.48 -9.83 -28.94
CA LYS A 25 -0.80 -10.02 -30.24
C LYS A 25 -0.41 -11.48 -30.49
N ASN A 26 -0.06 -12.23 -29.44
CA ASN A 26 0.37 -13.63 -29.54
C ASN A 26 -0.78 -14.60 -29.28
N PHE A 27 -1.79 -14.17 -28.52
CA PHE A 27 -2.98 -14.93 -28.15
C PHE A 27 -4.21 -14.02 -28.27
N PRO A 28 -4.85 -13.90 -29.44
CA PRO A 28 -5.96 -12.96 -29.63
C PRO A 28 -7.35 -13.53 -29.25
N ASP A 29 -7.48 -14.85 -29.08
CA ASP A 29 -8.78 -15.52 -29.10
C ASP A 29 -9.54 -15.53 -27.75
N LEU A 30 -8.91 -15.10 -26.65
CA LEU A 30 -9.55 -15.07 -25.33
C LEU A 30 -9.89 -13.63 -24.90
N PRO A 31 -10.98 -13.44 -24.12
CA PRO A 31 -11.26 -12.16 -23.48
C PRO A 31 -10.11 -11.72 -22.56
N TRP A 32 -9.84 -10.40 -22.51
CA TRP A 32 -8.72 -9.84 -21.73
C TRP A 32 -8.69 -10.26 -20.26
N ARG A 33 -9.85 -10.52 -19.65
CA ARG A 33 -9.97 -10.98 -18.26
C ARG A 33 -9.26 -12.31 -18.03
N ASN A 34 -9.18 -13.18 -19.03
CA ASN A 34 -8.47 -14.45 -18.97
C ASN A 34 -6.95 -14.25 -18.93
N TYR A 35 -6.46 -13.10 -19.39
CA TYR A 35 -5.04 -12.75 -19.37
C TYR A 35 -4.58 -12.12 -18.06
N LEU A 36 -5.50 -11.72 -17.17
CA LEU A 36 -5.16 -11.08 -15.89
C LEU A 36 -4.10 -11.84 -15.07
N PRO A 37 -4.16 -13.18 -14.90
CA PRO A 37 -3.13 -13.92 -14.15
C PRO A 37 -1.76 -13.98 -14.84
N HIS A 38 -1.69 -13.60 -16.12
CA HIS A 38 -0.45 -13.58 -16.92
C HIS A 38 0.19 -12.19 -17.01
N LEU A 39 -0.55 -11.14 -16.63
CA LEU A 39 0.00 -9.79 -16.51
C LEU A 39 0.76 -9.69 -15.19
N SER A 40 1.99 -9.20 -15.19
CA SER A 40 2.79 -8.99 -13.98
C SER A 40 3.09 -7.51 -13.81
N TYR A 41 3.04 -6.99 -12.59
CA TYR A 41 3.28 -5.59 -12.25
C TYR A 41 4.17 -5.51 -11.04
N THR A 42 5.26 -4.73 -11.13
CA THR A 42 6.24 -4.58 -10.05
C THR A 42 6.30 -3.13 -9.59
N PHE A 43 6.16 -2.92 -8.29
CA PHE A 43 6.18 -1.62 -7.62
C PHE A 43 7.33 -1.50 -6.63
N ALA A 44 8.01 -0.37 -6.63
CA ALA A 44 8.77 0.10 -5.47
C ALA A 44 7.81 0.83 -4.53
N VAL A 45 7.64 0.31 -3.31
CA VAL A 45 6.78 0.91 -2.28
C VAL A 45 7.67 1.52 -1.20
N GLU A 46 7.51 2.81 -0.96
CA GLU A 46 8.34 3.57 -0.02
C GLU A 46 7.49 4.42 0.91
N LYS A 47 8.10 4.86 2.02
CA LYS A 47 7.47 5.78 2.98
C LYS A 47 6.14 5.27 3.57
N ILE A 48 6.03 3.95 3.76
CA ILE A 48 4.88 3.33 4.42
C ILE A 48 5.24 2.89 5.84
N SER A 49 4.26 2.87 6.73
CA SER A 49 4.43 2.41 8.10
C SER A 49 4.59 0.89 8.15
N ARG A 50 5.19 0.39 9.24
CA ARG A 50 5.20 -1.04 9.54
C ARG A 50 3.76 -1.58 9.62
N ALA A 51 2.82 -0.84 10.21
CA ALA A 51 1.40 -1.22 10.25
C ALA A 51 0.77 -1.39 8.86
N CYS A 52 1.09 -0.52 7.90
CA CYS A 52 0.63 -0.64 6.52
C CYS A 52 1.27 -1.85 5.84
N SER A 53 2.59 -2.03 5.97
CA SER A 53 3.28 -3.19 5.40
C SER A 53 2.70 -4.51 5.90
N HIS A 54 2.33 -4.60 7.18
CA HIS A 54 1.71 -5.78 7.78
C HIS A 54 0.31 -6.10 7.24
N GLN A 55 -0.40 -5.12 6.66
CA GLN A 55 -1.64 -5.36 5.92
C GLN A 55 -1.39 -5.73 4.45
N LEU A 56 -0.34 -5.17 3.86
CA LEU A 56 0.05 -5.39 2.47
C LEU A 56 0.55 -6.82 2.24
N VAL A 57 1.46 -7.31 3.07
CA VAL A 57 2.06 -8.66 2.94
C VAL A 57 1.08 -9.81 3.21
N ARG A 58 -0.17 -9.51 3.58
CA ARG A 58 -1.25 -10.51 3.73
C ARG A 58 -1.83 -10.94 2.38
N HIS A 59 -1.54 -10.21 1.31
CA HIS A 59 -1.87 -10.57 -0.06
C HIS A 59 -0.85 -11.58 -0.56
N ARG A 60 -1.17 -12.87 -0.42
CA ARG A 60 -0.23 -14.00 -0.58
C ARG A 60 0.15 -14.30 -2.02
N VAL A 61 -0.69 -13.92 -2.98
CA VAL A 61 -0.43 -14.12 -4.41
C VAL A 61 0.34 -12.88 -4.90
N ALA A 62 1.57 -12.77 -4.41
CA ALA A 62 2.49 -11.68 -4.63
C ALA A 62 3.90 -12.07 -4.19
N SER A 63 4.90 -11.36 -4.71
CA SER A 63 6.29 -11.46 -4.28
C SER A 63 6.69 -10.19 -3.56
N PHE A 64 7.42 -10.30 -2.44
CA PHE A 64 7.87 -9.16 -1.65
C PHE A 64 9.35 -9.24 -1.30
N SER A 65 10.05 -8.11 -1.41
CA SER A 65 11.38 -7.91 -0.84
C SER A 65 11.36 -6.67 0.06
N GLN A 66 11.34 -6.86 1.37
CA GLN A 66 11.15 -5.78 2.33
C GLN A 66 12.44 -5.44 3.09
N GLN A 67 12.61 -4.15 3.37
CA GLN A 67 13.66 -3.65 4.23
C GLN A 67 13.62 -4.28 5.64
N SER A 68 14.69 -4.99 6.01
CA SER A 68 14.81 -5.67 7.30
C SER A 68 15.38 -4.79 8.40
N GLN A 69 14.64 -4.67 9.50
CA GLN A 69 15.11 -4.04 10.75
C GLN A 69 16.17 -4.86 11.49
N ARG A 70 16.44 -6.11 11.09
CA ARG A 70 17.50 -6.93 11.71
C ARG A 70 18.89 -6.48 11.28
N TYR A 71 19.01 -6.00 10.05
CA TYR A 71 20.30 -5.66 9.44
C TYR A 71 20.54 -4.14 9.41
N ILE A 72 19.49 -3.36 9.17
CA ILE A 72 19.60 -1.91 9.03
C ILE A 72 19.39 -1.23 10.37
N THR A 73 20.40 -0.50 10.83
CA THR A 73 20.25 0.39 11.98
C THR A 73 19.34 1.54 11.57
N ILE A 74 18.19 1.66 12.24
CA ILE A 74 17.35 2.84 12.08
C ILE A 74 18.00 3.97 12.88
N LYS A 75 18.67 4.87 12.17
CA LYS A 75 19.12 6.16 12.71
C LYS A 75 18.06 7.21 12.36
N ASN A 76 17.82 8.15 13.27
CA ASN A 76 16.87 9.24 13.12
C ASN A 76 15.44 8.72 12.84
N LEU A 77 14.92 7.88 13.73
CA LEU A 77 13.54 7.37 13.63
C LEU A 77 12.52 8.52 13.64
N ASP A 78 12.79 9.60 14.36
CA ASP A 78 12.03 10.85 14.38
C ASP A 78 11.72 11.38 12.96
N LYS A 79 12.61 11.12 12.00
CA LYS A 79 12.46 11.53 10.59
C LYS A 79 11.94 10.43 9.67
N LYS A 80 11.70 9.23 10.21
CA LYS A 80 11.30 8.02 9.47
C LYS A 80 10.09 7.37 10.14
N VAL A 81 9.06 8.17 10.33
CA VAL A 81 7.75 7.73 10.81
C VAL A 81 6.64 8.24 9.92
N VAL A 82 5.60 7.43 9.79
CA VAL A 82 4.35 7.83 9.17
C VAL A 82 3.38 8.29 10.24
N THR A 83 3.05 9.58 10.22
CA THR A 83 2.12 10.19 11.17
C THR A 83 0.67 10.02 10.67
N PRO A 84 -0.22 9.42 11.49
CA PRO A 84 -1.64 9.35 11.16
C PRO A 84 -2.28 10.73 11.01
N PRO A 85 -3.15 10.97 10.01
CA PRO A 85 -3.82 12.25 9.81
C PRO A 85 -4.64 12.74 11.00
N THR A 86 -5.17 11.81 11.80
CA THR A 86 -5.92 12.13 13.02
C THR A 86 -5.05 12.60 14.18
N ILE A 87 -3.75 12.32 14.14
CA ILE A 87 -2.77 12.82 15.11
C ILE A 87 -2.24 14.18 14.64
N GLY A 88 -1.94 14.31 13.35
CA GLY A 88 -1.43 15.55 12.75
C GLY A 88 -0.08 15.98 13.34
N GLU A 89 0.23 17.27 13.28
CA GLU A 89 1.39 17.84 13.95
C GLU A 89 1.17 17.83 15.47
N ASN A 90 1.87 16.94 16.17
CA ASN A 90 1.72 16.75 17.60
C ASN A 90 3.07 16.50 18.28
N GLU A 91 3.52 17.48 19.06
CA GLU A 91 4.80 17.38 19.79
C GLU A 91 4.83 16.19 20.76
N GLY A 92 3.71 15.88 21.42
CA GLY A 92 3.61 14.73 22.31
C GLY A 92 3.85 13.40 21.59
N PHE A 93 3.28 13.23 20.39
CA PHE A 93 3.55 12.08 19.54
C PHE A 93 5.02 12.04 19.12
N ASN A 94 5.57 13.15 18.64
CA ASN A 94 6.98 13.24 18.21
C ASN A 94 7.94 12.88 19.36
N ASN A 95 7.68 13.38 20.57
CA ASN A 95 8.46 13.07 21.77
C ASN A 95 8.41 11.58 22.11
N LEU A 96 7.26 10.91 21.95
CA LEU A 96 7.14 9.47 22.17
C LEU A 96 7.92 8.66 21.13
N ILE A 97 7.93 9.10 19.87
CA ILE A 97 8.74 8.49 18.81
C ILE A 97 10.23 8.64 19.13
N GLU A 98 10.66 9.82 19.55
CA GLU A 98 12.05 10.08 19.94
C GLU A 98 12.47 9.19 21.13
N GLN A 99 11.65 9.10 22.17
CA GLN A 99 11.90 8.21 23.32
C GLN A 99 12.04 6.74 22.90
N ALA A 100 11.23 6.27 21.95
CA ALA A 100 11.36 4.91 21.42
C ALA A 100 12.67 4.72 20.63
N SER A 101 13.09 5.73 19.87
CA SER A 101 14.37 5.74 19.15
C SER A 101 15.56 5.69 20.12
N ASP A 102 15.52 6.50 21.17
CA ASP A 102 16.52 6.51 22.23
C ASP A 102 16.60 5.19 22.97
N ALA A 103 15.44 4.61 23.32
CA ALA A 103 15.37 3.30 23.96
C ALA A 103 15.99 2.21 23.07
N TYR A 104 15.70 2.23 21.77
CA TYR A 104 16.31 1.32 20.81
C TYR A 104 17.84 1.46 20.78
N GLN A 105 18.36 2.70 20.68
CA GLN A 105 19.80 2.93 20.63
C GLN A 105 20.49 2.50 21.92
N ARG A 106 19.91 2.81 23.10
CA ARG A 106 20.42 2.37 24.40
C ARG A 106 20.52 0.84 24.51
N LEU A 107 19.51 0.11 24.04
CA LEU A 107 19.53 -1.35 24.05
C LEU A 107 20.67 -1.90 23.16
N VAL A 108 20.85 -1.32 21.97
CA VAL A 108 21.94 -1.69 21.07
C VAL A 108 23.31 -1.40 21.70
N ASP A 109 23.48 -0.23 22.33
CA ASP A 109 24.73 0.16 22.99
C ASP A 109 25.06 -0.71 24.21
N GLN A 110 24.05 -1.27 24.86
CA GLN A 110 24.17 -2.26 25.94
C GLN A 110 24.49 -3.68 25.43
N GLY A 111 24.60 -3.87 24.11
CA GLY A 111 24.97 -5.14 23.49
C GLY A 111 23.79 -6.03 23.08
N ALA A 112 22.54 -5.54 23.16
CA ALA A 112 21.39 -6.30 22.66
C ALA A 112 21.46 -6.44 21.12
N PRO A 113 21.19 -7.62 20.56
CA PRO A 113 21.06 -7.79 19.11
C PRO A 113 19.98 -6.85 18.55
N LYS A 114 20.22 -6.26 17.36
CA LYS A 114 19.27 -5.34 16.71
C LYS A 114 17.88 -5.95 16.53
N GLU A 115 17.82 -7.27 16.31
CA GLU A 115 16.57 -7.99 16.12
C GLU A 115 15.68 -8.07 17.36
N ASP A 116 16.28 -7.94 18.55
CA ASP A 116 15.59 -7.87 19.84
C ASP A 116 15.35 -6.42 20.24
N ALA A 117 16.37 -5.56 20.09
CA ALA A 117 16.26 -4.14 20.43
C ALA A 117 15.11 -3.46 19.68
N ARG A 118 14.84 -3.84 18.42
CA ARG A 118 13.74 -3.28 17.61
C ARG A 118 12.34 -3.50 18.17
N PHE A 119 12.15 -4.34 19.20
CA PHE A 119 10.84 -4.59 19.79
C PHE A 119 10.23 -3.35 20.43
N VAL A 120 11.05 -2.34 20.75
CA VAL A 120 10.59 -1.03 21.25
C VAL A 120 10.15 -0.09 20.13
N LEU A 121 10.43 -0.40 18.86
CA LEU A 121 10.09 0.47 17.74
C LEU A 121 8.57 0.49 17.49
N PRO A 122 8.00 1.68 17.21
CA PRO A 122 6.57 1.83 17.00
C PRO A 122 6.14 1.29 15.64
N ASN A 123 4.86 0.93 15.53
CA ASN A 123 4.22 0.56 14.26
C ASN A 123 4.24 1.68 13.21
N ALA A 124 4.41 2.94 13.64
CA ALA A 124 4.56 4.10 12.78
C ALA A 124 5.91 4.15 12.07
N ALA A 125 6.90 3.35 12.49
CA ALA A 125 8.21 3.30 11.86
C ALA A 125 8.08 3.03 10.35
N GLU A 126 8.81 3.82 9.57
CA GLU A 126 8.80 3.71 8.12
C GLU A 126 9.50 2.43 7.62
N THR A 127 9.05 1.92 6.48
CA THR A 127 9.67 0.84 5.74
C THR A 127 9.45 1.01 4.25
N SER A 128 10.37 0.46 3.47
CA SER A 128 10.21 0.28 2.03
C SER A 128 10.20 -1.21 1.67
N LEU A 129 9.57 -1.55 0.53
CA LEU A 129 9.58 -2.89 -0.04
C LEU A 129 9.40 -2.85 -1.56
N LEU A 130 9.94 -3.86 -2.24
CA LEU A 130 9.58 -4.20 -3.61
C LEU A 130 8.40 -5.17 -3.57
N MET A 131 7.42 -4.97 -4.44
CA MET A 131 6.25 -5.83 -4.56
C MET A 131 5.97 -6.17 -6.02
N THR A 132 5.73 -7.44 -6.32
CA THR A 132 5.24 -7.88 -7.63
C THR A 132 3.94 -8.65 -7.46
N MET A 133 2.92 -8.31 -8.25
CA MET A 133 1.62 -8.99 -8.27
C MET A 133 1.18 -9.25 -9.71
N ASP A 134 0.44 -10.34 -9.92
CA ASP A 134 -0.26 -10.53 -11.18
C ASP A 134 -1.50 -9.62 -11.27
N GLY A 135 -2.03 -9.43 -12.47
CA GLY A 135 -3.19 -8.57 -12.73
C GLY A 135 -4.45 -9.03 -11.98
N ALA A 136 -4.69 -10.32 -11.83
CA ALA A 136 -5.87 -10.82 -11.10
C ALA A 136 -5.75 -10.55 -9.60
N SER A 137 -4.56 -10.75 -9.04
CA SER A 137 -4.23 -10.42 -7.66
C SER A 137 -4.29 -8.92 -7.38
N LEU A 138 -3.87 -8.07 -8.34
CA LEU A 138 -4.02 -6.62 -8.24
C LEU A 138 -5.48 -6.19 -8.24
N MET A 139 -6.33 -6.76 -9.11
CA MET A 139 -7.77 -6.47 -9.10
C MET A 139 -8.39 -6.79 -7.74
N HIS A 140 -8.02 -7.93 -7.15
CA HIS A 140 -8.43 -8.33 -5.80
C HIS A 140 -7.89 -7.36 -4.72
N PHE A 141 -6.60 -7.05 -4.77
CA PHE A 141 -5.95 -6.10 -3.87
C PHE A 141 -6.67 -4.75 -3.87
N LEU A 142 -6.89 -4.18 -5.05
CA LEU A 142 -7.60 -2.93 -5.25
C LEU A 142 -9.03 -3.02 -4.72
N GLY A 143 -9.75 -4.10 -5.03
CA GLY A 143 -11.11 -4.37 -4.53
C GLY A 143 -11.25 -4.26 -3.01
N LEU A 144 -10.24 -4.75 -2.28
CA LEU A 144 -10.18 -4.70 -0.82
C LEU A 144 -9.61 -3.40 -0.27
N ARG A 145 -8.55 -2.86 -0.88
CA ARG A 145 -7.73 -1.80 -0.27
C ARG A 145 -8.13 -0.39 -0.67
N THR A 146 -8.83 -0.22 -1.78
CA THR A 146 -9.48 1.07 -2.13
C THR A 146 -10.82 1.27 -1.41
N CYS A 147 -11.32 0.26 -0.69
CA CYS A 147 -12.56 0.34 0.08
C CYS A 147 -12.48 1.40 1.18
N ASN A 148 -13.57 2.13 1.42
CA ASN A 148 -13.66 3.15 2.46
C ASN A 148 -13.46 2.65 3.90
N ARG A 149 -13.52 1.34 4.11
CA ARG A 149 -13.26 0.69 5.40
C ARG A 149 -11.82 0.26 5.59
N ALA A 150 -11.01 0.27 4.54
CA ALA A 150 -9.59 0.03 4.65
C ALA A 150 -8.94 1.17 5.46
N GLN A 151 -7.88 0.86 6.19
CA GLN A 151 -7.11 1.89 6.89
C GLN A 151 -6.66 2.96 5.88
N TRP A 152 -6.74 4.23 6.27
CA TRP A 152 -6.44 5.37 5.41
C TRP A 152 -5.12 5.21 4.63
N GLU A 153 -4.07 4.68 5.27
CA GLU A 153 -2.73 4.60 4.69
C GLU A 153 -2.65 3.59 3.53
N ILE A 154 -3.13 2.36 3.74
CA ILE A 154 -3.13 1.34 2.69
C ILE A 154 -4.13 1.69 1.58
N ARG A 155 -5.19 2.43 1.91
CA ARG A 155 -6.11 2.99 0.91
C ARG A 155 -5.42 4.03 0.03
N SER A 156 -4.71 4.99 0.62
CA SER A 156 -3.92 5.96 -0.15
C SER A 156 -2.83 5.30 -0.99
N LEU A 157 -2.18 4.24 -0.48
CA LEU A 157 -1.23 3.45 -1.26
C LEU A 157 -1.92 2.79 -2.47
N ALA A 158 -3.05 2.12 -2.25
CA ALA A 158 -3.79 1.44 -3.32
C ALA A 158 -4.33 2.42 -4.37
N ASP A 159 -4.80 3.60 -3.95
CA ASP A 159 -5.24 4.67 -4.85
C ASP A 159 -4.09 5.17 -5.73
N SER A 160 -2.92 5.44 -5.14
CA SER A 160 -1.72 5.87 -5.89
C SER A 160 -1.20 4.80 -6.86
N MET A 161 -1.32 3.52 -6.51
CA MET A 161 -1.01 2.43 -7.44
C MET A 161 -2.02 2.36 -8.59
N LEU A 162 -3.31 2.53 -8.29
CA LEU A 162 -4.38 2.48 -9.29
C LEU A 162 -4.23 3.58 -10.35
N GLU A 163 -3.83 4.79 -9.95
CA GLU A 163 -3.55 5.90 -10.87
C GLU A 163 -2.51 5.49 -11.93
N GLN A 164 -1.35 4.99 -11.49
CA GLN A 164 -0.29 4.53 -12.40
C GLN A 164 -0.70 3.32 -13.26
N LEU A 165 -1.52 2.42 -12.71
CA LEU A 165 -2.06 1.29 -13.45
C LEU A 165 -3.06 1.72 -14.54
N ARG A 166 -3.85 2.77 -14.30
CA ARG A 166 -4.76 3.35 -15.30
C ARG A 166 -4.01 4.08 -16.39
N GLU A 167 -2.89 4.72 -16.07
CA GLU A 167 -2.00 5.31 -17.08
C GLU A 167 -1.34 4.23 -17.95
N GLY A 168 -0.86 3.14 -17.33
CA GLY A 168 -0.17 2.07 -18.04
C GLY A 168 -1.09 1.13 -18.83
N GLU A 169 -2.23 0.74 -18.26
CA GLU A 169 -3.15 -0.22 -18.88
C GLU A 169 -4.63 0.12 -18.61
N PRO A 170 -5.16 1.21 -19.22
CA PRO A 170 -6.50 1.74 -18.93
C PRO A 170 -7.62 0.74 -19.25
N ARG A 171 -7.46 -0.10 -20.29
CA ARG A 171 -8.46 -1.12 -20.67
C ARG A 171 -8.76 -2.09 -19.53
N VAL A 172 -7.76 -2.39 -18.71
CA VAL A 172 -7.87 -3.25 -17.53
C VAL A 172 -8.34 -2.44 -16.32
N PHE A 173 -7.59 -1.39 -15.96
CA PHE A 173 -7.71 -0.77 -14.63
C PHE A 173 -8.70 0.39 -14.52
N ASN A 174 -9.29 0.86 -15.62
CA ASN A 174 -10.45 1.76 -15.52
C ASN A 174 -11.62 1.08 -14.82
N ASN A 175 -11.75 -0.24 -14.96
CA ASN A 175 -12.75 -1.05 -14.26
C ASN A 175 -12.33 -1.48 -12.84
N ALA A 176 -11.16 -1.04 -12.37
CA ALA A 176 -10.64 -1.36 -11.04
C ALA A 176 -10.99 -0.26 -10.03
N GLY A 177 -11.12 -0.66 -8.76
CA GLY A 177 -11.56 0.19 -7.66
C GLY A 177 -12.03 -0.68 -6.49
N PRO A 178 -12.87 -0.18 -5.57
CA PRO A 178 -13.38 -0.99 -4.47
C PRO A 178 -14.40 -2.00 -5.01
N TYR A 179 -14.64 -3.10 -4.28
CA TYR A 179 -15.57 -4.11 -4.78
C TYR A 179 -16.97 -3.60 -5.11
N CYS A 180 -17.48 -2.60 -4.38
CA CYS A 180 -18.77 -2.00 -4.70
C CYS A 180 -18.80 -1.34 -6.08
N TYR A 181 -17.67 -0.80 -6.54
CA TYR A 181 -17.49 -0.30 -7.90
C TYR A 181 -17.33 -1.47 -8.90
N GLN A 182 -16.42 -2.41 -8.62
CA GLN A 182 -16.12 -3.51 -9.55
C GLN A 182 -17.30 -4.49 -9.79
N LEU A 183 -18.11 -4.73 -8.76
CA LEU A 183 -19.20 -5.71 -8.77
C LEU A 183 -20.57 -5.09 -8.97
N ASN A 184 -20.68 -3.76 -8.94
CA ASN A 184 -21.95 -3.03 -8.94
C ASN A 184 -22.89 -3.39 -7.76
N TYR A 185 -22.34 -3.89 -6.66
CA TYR A 185 -23.01 -4.04 -5.35
C TYR A 185 -21.96 -4.16 -4.24
N CYS A 186 -22.29 -3.77 -3.00
CA CYS A 186 -21.37 -3.90 -1.87
C CYS A 186 -21.39 -5.33 -1.29
N PRO A 187 -20.29 -6.11 -1.35
CA PRO A 187 -20.27 -7.48 -0.83
C PRO A 187 -20.12 -7.55 0.70
N GLU A 188 -19.92 -6.42 1.39
CA GLU A 188 -19.66 -6.38 2.84
C GLU A 188 -20.90 -6.66 3.71
N GLY A 189 -22.09 -6.71 3.11
CA GLY A 189 -23.35 -6.99 3.80
C GLY A 189 -23.58 -6.07 5.00
N ARG A 190 -23.75 -6.66 6.20
CA ARG A 190 -23.96 -5.91 7.46
C ARG A 190 -22.83 -4.95 7.83
N PHE A 191 -21.65 -5.12 7.22
CA PHE A 191 -20.50 -4.28 7.47
C PHE A 191 -20.30 -3.19 6.41
N THR A 192 -21.27 -2.96 5.52
CA THR A 192 -21.20 -1.85 4.55
C THR A 192 -20.91 -0.51 5.24
N CYS A 193 -20.14 0.36 4.57
CA CYS A 193 -19.95 1.74 5.03
C CYS A 193 -21.11 2.68 4.66
N GLY A 194 -22.10 2.19 3.89
CA GLY A 194 -23.23 2.99 3.43
C GLY A 194 -22.89 4.05 2.36
N LYS A 195 -21.67 4.04 1.83
CA LYS A 195 -21.12 5.06 0.93
C LYS A 195 -20.76 4.49 -0.44
N MET A 196 -21.63 3.64 -1.00
CA MET A 196 -21.38 3.02 -2.30
C MET A 196 -21.42 4.07 -3.42
N ASP A 197 -22.39 4.97 -3.40
CA ASP A 197 -22.54 6.01 -4.43
C ASP A 197 -21.31 6.92 -4.49
N GLU A 198 -20.84 7.39 -3.32
CA GLU A 198 -19.59 8.17 -3.20
C GLU A 198 -18.38 7.41 -3.78
N ALA A 199 -18.31 6.10 -3.54
CA ALA A 199 -17.23 5.27 -4.07
C ALA A 199 -17.35 5.12 -5.59
N VAL A 200 -18.54 4.84 -6.11
CA VAL A 200 -18.75 4.70 -7.55
C VAL A 200 -18.40 5.99 -8.28
N GLU A 201 -18.85 7.15 -7.77
CA GLU A 201 -18.50 8.46 -8.31
C GLU A 201 -16.97 8.69 -8.30
N ARG A 202 -16.29 8.39 -7.19
CA ARG A 202 -14.84 8.60 -7.05
C ARG A 202 -14.01 7.76 -8.03
N TYR A 203 -14.38 6.50 -8.27
CA TYR A 203 -13.58 5.59 -9.09
C TYR A 203 -14.01 5.54 -10.55
N SER A 204 -15.12 6.20 -10.92
CA SER A 204 -15.53 6.32 -12.32
C SER A 204 -14.56 7.23 -13.07
N VAL A 205 -14.14 6.80 -14.25
CA VAL A 205 -13.21 7.48 -15.17
C VAL A 205 -13.76 7.49 -16.58
#